data_AF-A0A8B5WXJ0-F1
#
_entry.id   AF-A0A8B5WXJ0-F1
#
_cell.length_a   1.000
_cell.length_b   1.000
_cell.length_c   1.000
_cell.angle_alpha   90.00
_cell.angle_beta   90.00
_cell.angle_gamma   90.00
#
_symmetry.space_group_name_H-M   'P 1'
#
loop_
_entity.id
_entity.type
_entity.pdbx_description
1 polymer ?
#
loop_
_entity_poly.entity_id
_entity_poly.type
_entity_poly.pdbx_seq_one_letter_code
_entity_poly.pdbx_strand_id
1 'polypeptide(L)'
;MQCTELSRGLITASRNDVRFLGVQTHLRSNSFSLLKITGGKNVVGTVVHGETVSDWPSTGFTEYNGEVYLYGPYRPGITAIEAFEKDPREALRFLKRLVDGYRTLEKNARPICHVHLESIVFLEDGGILFLPCEMVDVIRGHQSLENQLKYTEPYNHPDRSGMENAVFAIGVIAYKIVTGELPYTGESEEEIHAKIHDHVLIEPHLKNFDVSDDVSRLLVEHLGSGNTIALDDWRSHLEDWAQHGFTQSRTESERAELEEKSRKTIESAMKSFKRRDYWRRNWVRVATITAVVALLLTIPGSIIHNRLQPRSTAGLEAHEVIEVFYTSMNELDHMRMEDAVIGDAGKEEVRMVMNLFVMTRMRMSVEMTTGFVDPQEWRDAGYPALPADQSVFGVAALEITREDALDEELVYSARYEKWMPNYDEELEIDEVQASPIVGYSRHDRLFMVQDKGDWVIHRIDRLVDDVIPRR
;
A
#
# COMPACT_ATOMS: atom_id res chain seq x y z
N MET A 1 10.92 -30.89 -38.74
CA MET A 1 9.77 -30.33 -39.48
C MET A 1 10.31 -29.19 -40.33
N GLN A 2 9.95 -29.06 -41.60
CA GLN A 2 10.32 -27.87 -42.37
C GLN A 2 9.27 -26.80 -42.11
N CYS A 3 9.68 -25.61 -41.68
CA CYS A 3 8.76 -24.53 -41.34
C CYS A 3 9.04 -23.32 -42.23
N THR A 4 7.99 -22.68 -42.72
CA THR A 4 8.05 -21.44 -43.49
C THR A 4 6.99 -20.49 -42.97
N GLU A 5 7.33 -19.21 -42.86
CA GLU A 5 6.36 -18.17 -42.49
C GLU A 5 5.21 -18.12 -43.51
N LEU A 6 3.98 -18.04 -43.00
CA LEU A 6 2.76 -17.91 -43.81
C LEU A 6 2.22 -16.48 -43.75
N SER A 7 2.04 -15.98 -42.53
CA SER A 7 1.66 -14.59 -42.23
C SER A 7 2.09 -14.26 -40.80
N ARG A 8 1.80 -13.06 -40.31
CA ARG A 8 2.19 -12.64 -38.95
C ARG A 8 1.62 -13.58 -37.90
N GLY A 9 2.51 -14.25 -37.16
CA GLY A 9 2.17 -15.21 -36.11
C GLY A 9 1.75 -16.59 -36.64
N LEU A 10 1.82 -16.84 -37.95
CA LEU A 10 1.44 -18.10 -38.58
C LEU A 10 2.58 -18.69 -39.41
N ILE A 11 2.76 -20.02 -39.30
CA ILE A 11 3.70 -20.76 -40.12
C ILE A 11 3.00 -21.90 -40.84
N THR A 12 3.53 -22.27 -42.01
CA THR A 12 3.31 -23.58 -42.60
C THR A 12 4.41 -24.49 -42.11
N ALA A 13 4.05 -25.62 -41.52
CA ALA A 13 4.99 -26.63 -41.08
C ALA A 13 4.73 -27.94 -41.84
N SER A 14 5.77 -28.63 -42.30
CA SER A 14 5.65 -29.84 -43.11
C SER A 14 6.49 -31.01 -42.57
N ARG A 15 5.92 -32.21 -42.68
CA ARG A 15 6.55 -33.49 -42.32
C ARG A 15 5.96 -34.60 -43.19
N ASN A 16 6.81 -35.32 -43.94
CA ASN A 16 6.41 -36.43 -44.81
C ASN A 16 5.29 -36.05 -45.78
N ASP A 17 5.44 -34.95 -46.52
CA ASP A 17 4.46 -34.38 -47.46
C ASP A 17 3.10 -33.94 -46.86
N VAL A 18 2.92 -34.06 -45.55
CA VAL A 18 1.77 -33.51 -44.82
C VAL A 18 2.09 -32.09 -44.37
N ARG A 19 1.19 -31.15 -44.68
CA ARG A 19 1.25 -29.75 -44.23
C ARG A 19 0.40 -29.56 -42.98
N PHE A 20 0.86 -28.66 -42.13
CA PHE A 20 0.22 -28.25 -40.89
C PHE A 20 0.21 -26.72 -40.80
N LEU A 21 -0.83 -26.17 -40.20
CA LEU A 21 -0.87 -24.76 -39.78
C LEU A 21 -0.26 -24.68 -38.38
N GLY A 22 0.76 -23.85 -38.20
CA GLY A 22 1.30 -23.49 -36.89
C GLY A 22 0.86 -22.08 -36.50
N VAL A 23 0.39 -21.92 -35.26
CA VAL A 23 0.00 -20.64 -34.66
C VAL A 23 0.95 -20.32 -33.51
N GLN A 24 1.51 -19.12 -33.51
CA GLN A 24 2.49 -18.69 -32.51
C GLN A 24 1.86 -18.66 -31.11
N THR A 25 2.62 -19.13 -30.13
CA THR A 25 2.18 -19.18 -28.72
C THR A 25 2.89 -18.16 -27.82
N HIS A 26 3.98 -17.55 -28.28
CA HIS A 26 4.88 -16.69 -27.47
C HIS A 26 5.45 -17.38 -26.23
N LEU A 27 5.32 -18.69 -26.13
CA LEU A 27 5.91 -19.47 -25.06
C LEU A 27 7.39 -19.69 -25.36
N ARG A 28 8.22 -19.56 -24.33
CA ARG A 28 9.64 -19.93 -24.43
C ARG A 28 9.76 -21.44 -24.57
N SER A 29 10.63 -21.90 -25.47
CA SER A 29 10.89 -23.32 -25.78
C SER A 29 11.23 -24.19 -24.56
N ASN A 30 11.80 -23.60 -23.50
CA ASN A 30 12.14 -24.28 -22.25
C ASN A 30 11.15 -24.05 -21.08
N SER A 31 9.94 -23.56 -21.34
CA SER A 31 8.98 -23.29 -20.25
C SER A 31 8.42 -24.59 -19.65
N PHE A 32 8.41 -24.69 -18.31
CA PHE A 32 7.80 -25.79 -17.57
C PHE A 32 6.31 -25.97 -17.91
N SER A 33 5.65 -24.89 -18.32
CA SER A 33 4.26 -24.86 -18.76
C SER A 33 4.03 -25.57 -20.08
N LEU A 34 4.97 -25.51 -21.03
CA LEU A 34 4.93 -26.36 -22.23
C LEU A 34 5.02 -27.83 -21.84
N LEU A 35 5.86 -28.22 -20.87
CA LEU A 35 5.98 -29.61 -20.41
C LEU A 35 4.68 -30.14 -19.79
N LYS A 36 3.93 -29.28 -19.07
CA LYS A 36 2.65 -29.64 -18.45
C LYS A 36 1.51 -29.84 -19.47
N ILE A 37 1.55 -29.09 -20.58
CA ILE A 37 0.53 -29.16 -21.66
C ILE A 37 0.88 -30.22 -22.70
N THR A 38 2.17 -30.38 -23.01
CA THR A 38 2.69 -31.44 -23.89
C THR A 38 2.63 -32.83 -23.24
N GLY A 39 2.36 -32.90 -21.93
CA GLY A 39 2.24 -34.14 -21.13
C GLY A 39 1.05 -35.06 -21.46
N GLY A 40 0.44 -34.95 -22.64
CA GLY A 40 -0.44 -36.01 -23.18
C GLY A 40 -1.91 -35.64 -23.43
N LYS A 41 -2.31 -34.37 -23.39
CA LYS A 41 -3.66 -33.96 -23.81
C LYS A 41 -3.65 -33.38 -25.22
N ASN A 42 -4.40 -33.99 -26.14
CA ASN A 42 -4.76 -33.34 -27.40
C ASN A 42 -5.65 -32.14 -27.06
N VAL A 43 -5.11 -30.93 -27.20
CA VAL A 43 -5.90 -29.72 -27.02
C VAL A 43 -6.65 -29.43 -28.32
N VAL A 44 -7.96 -29.21 -28.24
CA VAL A 44 -8.82 -29.12 -29.43
C VAL A 44 -9.29 -27.68 -29.59
N GLY A 45 -8.91 -27.05 -30.70
CA GLY A 45 -9.43 -25.76 -31.13
C GLY A 45 -10.80 -25.90 -31.79
N THR A 46 -11.47 -24.78 -32.05
CA THR A 46 -12.77 -24.78 -32.73
C THR A 46 -12.69 -23.99 -34.02
N VAL A 47 -13.12 -24.58 -35.13
CA VAL A 47 -13.32 -23.91 -36.41
C VAL A 47 -14.80 -23.66 -36.60
N VAL A 48 -15.16 -22.38 -36.74
CA VAL A 48 -16.49 -21.93 -37.10
C VAL A 48 -16.54 -21.69 -38.61
N HIS A 49 -17.54 -22.25 -39.28
CA HIS A 49 -17.81 -21.99 -40.70
C HIS A 49 -19.31 -21.80 -40.92
N GLY A 50 -19.73 -20.55 -41.15
CA GLY A 50 -21.14 -20.16 -41.15
C GLY A 50 -21.81 -20.54 -39.83
N GLU A 51 -22.83 -21.38 -39.91
CA GLU A 51 -23.62 -21.89 -38.77
C GLU A 51 -23.05 -23.17 -38.13
N THR A 52 -21.94 -23.69 -38.67
CA THR A 52 -21.36 -24.97 -38.24
C THR A 52 -20.10 -24.78 -37.41
N VAL A 53 -19.89 -25.70 -36.46
CA VAL A 53 -18.66 -25.83 -35.68
C VAL A 53 -18.00 -27.17 -35.95
N SER A 54 -16.69 -27.16 -36.08
CA SER A 54 -15.87 -28.37 -36.21
C SER A 54 -14.63 -28.27 -35.34
N ASP A 55 -14.12 -29.42 -34.92
CA ASP A 55 -12.94 -29.47 -34.07
C ASP A 55 -11.66 -29.32 -34.91
N TRP A 56 -10.70 -28.54 -34.39
CA TRP A 56 -9.34 -28.44 -34.92
C TRP A 56 -8.38 -29.13 -33.94
N PRO A 57 -8.08 -30.42 -34.11
CA PRO A 57 -7.22 -31.14 -33.19
C PRO A 57 -5.78 -30.63 -33.34
N SER A 58 -5.20 -30.11 -32.26
CA SER A 58 -3.75 -29.84 -32.29
C SER A 58 -2.97 -31.15 -32.38
N THR A 59 -1.94 -31.15 -33.21
CA THR A 59 -1.04 -32.28 -33.42
C THR A 59 0.17 -32.21 -32.49
N GLY A 60 0.59 -31.00 -32.11
CA GLY A 60 1.69 -30.80 -31.17
C GLY A 60 2.29 -29.41 -31.29
N PHE A 61 3.55 -29.29 -30.85
CA PHE A 61 4.30 -28.04 -30.87
C PHE A 61 5.55 -28.18 -31.73
N THR A 62 5.92 -27.10 -32.40
CA THR A 62 7.17 -26.99 -33.14
C THR A 62 7.84 -25.67 -32.82
N GLU A 63 9.16 -25.63 -32.92
CA GLU A 63 9.94 -24.41 -32.80
C GLU A 63 10.31 -23.89 -34.19
N TYR A 64 10.24 -22.58 -34.37
CA TYR A 64 10.69 -21.88 -35.57
C TYR A 64 11.20 -20.49 -35.18
N ASN A 65 12.43 -20.14 -35.58
CA ASN A 65 13.08 -18.88 -35.24
C ASN A 65 13.13 -18.57 -33.72
N GLY A 66 13.27 -19.59 -32.87
CA GLY A 66 13.31 -19.43 -31.41
C GLY A 66 11.92 -19.28 -30.75
N GLU A 67 10.85 -19.29 -31.55
CA GLU A 67 9.48 -19.14 -31.10
C GLU A 67 8.74 -20.48 -31.18
N VAL A 68 7.80 -20.70 -30.24
CA VAL A 68 7.03 -21.93 -30.16
C VAL A 68 5.66 -21.76 -30.82
N TYR A 69 5.32 -22.71 -31.68
CA TYR A 69 4.07 -22.76 -32.43
C TYR A 69 3.27 -24.00 -32.07
N LEU A 70 1.98 -23.83 -31.79
CA LEU A 70 0.99 -24.91 -31.74
C LEU A 70 0.58 -25.23 -33.17
N TYR A 71 0.75 -26.48 -33.62
CA TYR A 71 0.38 -26.86 -34.98
C TYR A 71 -0.69 -27.96 -35.04
N GLY A 72 -1.47 -27.92 -36.12
CA GLY A 72 -2.58 -28.83 -36.40
C GLY A 72 -2.93 -28.87 -37.89
N PRO A 73 -4.10 -29.41 -38.28
CA PRO A 73 -4.52 -29.51 -39.68
C PRO A 73 -4.35 -28.19 -40.44
N TYR A 74 -3.72 -28.26 -41.61
CA TYR A 74 -3.43 -27.08 -42.42
C TYR A 74 -4.71 -26.39 -42.90
N ARG A 75 -4.84 -25.11 -42.55
CA ARG A 75 -5.88 -24.20 -43.02
C ARG A 75 -5.27 -22.80 -43.14
N PRO A 76 -5.02 -22.27 -44.34
CA PRO A 76 -4.38 -20.97 -44.50
C PRO A 76 -5.30 -19.83 -44.04
N GLY A 77 -4.71 -18.72 -43.60
CA GLY A 77 -5.45 -17.58 -43.07
C GLY A 77 -4.52 -16.49 -42.53
N ILE A 78 -5.11 -15.53 -41.83
CA ILE A 78 -4.42 -14.44 -41.12
C ILE A 78 -4.93 -14.33 -39.69
N THR A 79 -4.10 -13.84 -38.78
CA THR A 79 -4.52 -13.60 -37.38
C THR A 79 -5.52 -12.45 -37.28
N ALA A 80 -6.32 -12.41 -36.21
CA ALA A 80 -7.28 -11.34 -36.01
C ALA A 80 -6.59 -9.98 -35.81
N ILE A 81 -5.40 -9.95 -35.19
CA ILE A 81 -4.62 -8.70 -35.10
C ILE A 81 -4.25 -8.18 -36.49
N GLU A 82 -3.76 -9.04 -37.37
CA GLU A 82 -3.40 -8.67 -38.75
C GLU A 82 -4.63 -8.21 -39.54
N ALA A 83 -5.77 -8.87 -39.34
CA ALA A 83 -7.04 -8.51 -39.99
C ALA A 83 -7.56 -7.13 -39.53
N PHE A 84 -7.41 -6.77 -38.26
CA PHE A 84 -7.88 -5.50 -37.70
C PHE A 84 -6.92 -4.33 -37.90
N GLU A 85 -5.69 -4.58 -38.34
CA GLU A 85 -4.72 -3.54 -38.75
C GLU A 85 -4.87 -3.12 -40.23
N LYS A 86 -5.81 -3.74 -40.97
CA LYS A 86 -6.13 -3.37 -42.37
C LYS A 86 -6.91 -2.06 -42.45
N ASP A 87 -7.21 -1.64 -43.68
CA ASP A 87 -8.12 -0.50 -43.93
C ASP A 87 -9.41 -0.64 -43.12
N PRO A 88 -9.92 0.43 -42.49
CA PRO A 88 -11.07 0.35 -41.60
C PRO A 88 -12.30 -0.35 -42.21
N ARG A 89 -12.58 -0.17 -43.51
CA ARG A 89 -13.73 -0.84 -44.14
C ARG A 89 -13.53 -2.34 -44.25
N GLU A 90 -12.30 -2.79 -44.51
CA GLU A 90 -11.96 -4.21 -44.54
C GLU A 90 -11.96 -4.81 -43.12
N ALA A 91 -11.38 -4.10 -42.16
CA ALA A 91 -11.36 -4.50 -40.75
C ALA A 91 -12.78 -4.66 -40.17
N LEU A 92 -13.73 -3.78 -40.52
CA LEU A 92 -15.14 -3.92 -40.13
C LEU A 92 -15.78 -5.21 -40.67
N ARG A 93 -15.43 -5.65 -41.88
CA ARG A 93 -15.91 -6.94 -42.42
C ARG A 93 -15.38 -8.12 -41.63
N PHE A 94 -14.12 -8.08 -41.21
CA PHE A 94 -13.55 -9.08 -40.31
C PHE A 94 -14.19 -9.05 -38.92
N LEU A 95 -14.48 -7.85 -38.39
CA LEU A 95 -15.14 -7.72 -37.10
C LEU A 95 -16.56 -8.30 -37.15
N LYS A 96 -17.31 -8.03 -38.23
CA LYS A 96 -18.60 -8.65 -38.45
C LYS A 96 -18.50 -10.18 -38.54
N ARG A 97 -17.50 -10.71 -39.26
CA ARG A 97 -17.23 -12.17 -39.28
C ARG A 97 -16.98 -12.71 -37.88
N LEU A 98 -16.24 -11.98 -37.04
CA LEU A 98 -16.00 -12.37 -35.65
C LEU A 98 -17.29 -12.39 -34.81
N VAL A 99 -18.17 -11.39 -34.97
CA VAL A 99 -19.51 -11.38 -34.35
C VAL A 99 -20.31 -12.61 -34.77
N ASP A 100 -20.38 -12.91 -36.07
CA ASP A 100 -21.04 -14.10 -36.58
C ASP A 100 -20.40 -15.39 -36.01
N GLY A 101 -19.07 -15.41 -35.87
CA GLY A 101 -18.31 -16.47 -35.24
C GLY A 101 -18.72 -16.74 -33.80
N TYR A 102 -18.76 -15.71 -32.96
CA TYR A 102 -19.18 -15.81 -31.56
C TYR A 102 -20.63 -16.27 -31.41
N ARG A 103 -21.53 -15.77 -32.26
CA ARG A 103 -22.92 -16.24 -32.28
C ARG A 103 -23.01 -17.74 -32.55
N THR A 104 -22.27 -18.23 -33.54
CA THR A 104 -22.27 -19.66 -33.86
C THR A 104 -21.65 -20.49 -32.73
N LEU A 105 -20.61 -19.99 -32.04
CA LEU A 105 -20.07 -20.65 -30.85
C LEU A 105 -21.11 -20.75 -29.72
N GLU A 106 -21.81 -19.66 -29.41
CA GLU A 106 -22.85 -19.61 -28.38
C GLU A 106 -24.01 -20.56 -28.68
N LYS A 107 -24.53 -20.51 -29.91
CA LYS A 107 -25.61 -21.39 -30.38
C LYS A 107 -25.25 -22.87 -30.29
N ASN A 108 -23.97 -23.21 -30.46
CA ASN A 108 -23.46 -24.57 -30.38
C ASN A 108 -22.87 -24.91 -28.99
N ALA A 109 -23.09 -24.06 -27.98
CA ALA A 109 -22.58 -24.23 -26.61
C ALA A 109 -21.07 -24.52 -26.54
N ARG A 110 -20.29 -23.92 -27.45
CA ARG A 110 -18.83 -24.01 -27.44
C ARG A 110 -18.25 -22.99 -26.46
N PRO A 111 -17.16 -23.33 -25.76
CA PRO A 111 -16.56 -22.44 -24.78
C PRO A 111 -16.00 -21.18 -25.48
N ILE A 112 -16.19 -20.04 -24.84
CA ILE A 112 -15.64 -18.74 -25.24
C ILE A 112 -14.67 -18.33 -24.14
N CYS A 113 -13.40 -18.19 -24.48
CA CYS A 113 -12.36 -17.74 -23.55
C CYS A 113 -12.10 -16.24 -23.67
N HIS A 114 -11.12 -15.78 -22.90
CA HIS A 114 -10.50 -14.47 -23.07
C HIS A 114 -10.12 -14.22 -24.53
N VAL A 115 -10.31 -12.99 -24.97
CA VAL A 115 -9.98 -12.57 -26.33
C VAL A 115 -8.48 -12.34 -26.41
N HIS A 116 -7.83 -13.12 -27.27
CA HIS A 116 -6.41 -12.95 -27.61
C HIS A 116 -6.29 -12.90 -29.12
N LEU A 117 -5.93 -11.73 -29.67
CA LEU A 117 -6.07 -11.46 -31.11
C LEU A 117 -5.15 -12.29 -32.01
N GLU A 118 -4.07 -12.87 -31.50
CA GLU A 118 -3.20 -13.80 -32.26
C GLU A 118 -3.63 -15.27 -32.14
N SER A 119 -4.56 -15.58 -31.24
CA SER A 119 -5.16 -16.92 -31.09
C SER A 119 -6.47 -17.09 -31.85
N ILE A 120 -6.89 -16.07 -32.60
CA ILE A 120 -8.04 -16.10 -33.49
C ILE A 120 -7.50 -15.94 -34.91
N VAL A 121 -7.84 -16.88 -35.80
CA VAL A 121 -7.35 -16.89 -37.18
C VAL A 121 -8.53 -16.87 -38.14
N PHE A 122 -8.58 -15.86 -39.00
CA PHE A 122 -9.53 -15.79 -40.10
C PHE A 122 -8.98 -16.62 -41.27
N LEU A 123 -9.70 -17.69 -41.60
CA LEU A 123 -9.30 -18.63 -42.65
C LEU A 123 -9.71 -18.11 -44.03
N GLU A 124 -8.94 -18.50 -45.05
CA GLU A 124 -9.20 -18.17 -46.47
C GLU A 124 -10.51 -18.78 -46.97
N ASP A 125 -10.94 -19.92 -46.42
CA ASP A 125 -12.19 -20.61 -46.77
C ASP A 125 -13.44 -19.92 -46.19
N GLY A 126 -13.27 -18.78 -45.50
CA GLY A 126 -14.33 -18.03 -44.85
C GLY A 126 -14.53 -18.38 -43.37
N GLY A 127 -13.91 -19.46 -42.89
CA GLY A 127 -14.00 -19.89 -41.49
C GLY A 127 -13.21 -19.03 -40.51
N ILE A 128 -13.38 -19.31 -39.23
CA ILE A 128 -12.61 -18.73 -38.12
C ILE A 128 -12.13 -19.85 -37.23
N LEU A 129 -10.81 -19.95 -37.03
CA LEU A 129 -10.21 -20.83 -36.05
C LEU A 129 -10.02 -20.06 -34.74
N PHE A 130 -10.63 -20.58 -33.68
CA PHE A 130 -10.36 -20.21 -32.29
C PHE A 130 -9.44 -21.28 -31.69
N LEU A 131 -8.28 -20.87 -31.20
CA LEU A 131 -7.42 -21.78 -30.44
C LEU A 131 -8.13 -22.26 -29.15
N PRO A 132 -7.72 -23.42 -28.60
CA PRO A 132 -8.34 -23.92 -27.38
C PRO A 132 -8.21 -22.95 -26.20
N CYS A 133 -9.26 -22.82 -25.39
CA CYS A 133 -9.30 -21.93 -24.22
C CYS A 133 -8.14 -22.17 -23.25
N GLU A 134 -7.86 -23.44 -22.94
CA GLU A 134 -6.73 -23.83 -22.07
C GLU A 134 -5.38 -23.32 -22.61
N MET A 135 -5.22 -23.29 -23.93
CA MET A 135 -4.01 -22.75 -24.56
C MET A 135 -3.97 -21.24 -24.45
N VAL A 136 -5.07 -20.55 -24.72
CA VAL A 136 -5.16 -19.09 -24.63
C VAL A 136 -4.82 -18.60 -23.22
N ASP A 137 -5.33 -19.25 -22.18
CA ASP A 137 -5.03 -18.88 -20.79
C ASP A 137 -3.55 -19.11 -20.44
N VAL A 138 -2.92 -20.16 -20.97
CA VAL A 138 -1.48 -20.41 -20.78
C VAL A 138 -0.65 -19.36 -21.50
N ILE A 139 -0.99 -19.04 -22.75
CA ILE A 139 -0.34 -18.01 -23.54
C ILE A 139 -0.38 -16.68 -22.76
N ARG A 140 -1.57 -16.25 -22.32
CA ARG A 140 -1.74 -15.03 -21.53
C ARG A 140 -0.84 -15.01 -20.29
N GLY A 141 -0.82 -16.11 -19.53
CA GLY A 141 -0.05 -16.20 -18.29
C GLY A 141 1.48 -16.19 -18.45
N HIS A 142 2.01 -16.35 -19.67
CA HIS A 142 3.46 -16.42 -19.93
C HIS A 142 3.96 -15.40 -20.96
N GLN A 143 3.07 -14.61 -21.55
CA GLN A 143 3.43 -13.53 -22.45
C GLN A 143 4.21 -12.44 -21.71
N SER A 144 5.08 -11.74 -22.44
CA SER A 144 5.66 -10.49 -21.96
C SER A 144 4.57 -9.44 -21.74
N LEU A 145 4.81 -8.50 -20.83
CA LEU A 145 3.91 -7.37 -20.59
C LEU A 145 3.60 -6.62 -21.90
N GLU A 146 4.60 -6.39 -22.75
CA GLU A 146 4.40 -5.75 -24.05
C GLU A 146 3.36 -6.49 -24.92
N ASN A 147 3.46 -7.82 -25.01
CA ASN A 147 2.52 -8.62 -25.78
C ASN A 147 1.13 -8.68 -25.12
N GLN A 148 1.06 -8.74 -23.78
CA GLN A 148 -0.20 -8.68 -23.05
C GLN A 148 -0.94 -7.36 -23.33
N LEU A 149 -0.25 -6.22 -23.19
CA LEU A 149 -0.81 -4.89 -23.48
C LEU A 149 -1.20 -4.71 -24.95
N LYS A 150 -0.61 -5.49 -25.87
CA LYS A 150 -0.87 -5.40 -27.30
C LYS A 150 -1.99 -6.33 -27.79
N TYR A 151 -2.08 -7.54 -27.24
CA TYR A 151 -2.94 -8.60 -27.79
C TYR A 151 -4.09 -9.02 -26.87
N THR A 152 -4.05 -8.63 -25.59
CA THR A 152 -4.95 -9.16 -24.55
C THR A 152 -5.59 -8.06 -23.70
N GLU A 153 -4.83 -7.35 -22.89
CA GLU A 153 -5.36 -6.54 -21.78
C GLU A 153 -6.37 -5.47 -22.21
N PRO A 154 -6.15 -4.71 -23.30
CA PRO A 154 -7.14 -3.70 -23.72
C PRO A 154 -8.49 -4.31 -24.16
N TYR A 155 -8.50 -5.57 -24.58
CA TYR A 155 -9.64 -6.23 -25.20
C TYR A 155 -10.47 -7.06 -24.20
N ASN A 156 -10.03 -7.19 -22.96
CA ASN A 156 -10.70 -8.00 -21.95
C ASN A 156 -11.14 -7.11 -20.78
N HIS A 157 -12.41 -7.23 -20.39
CA HIS A 157 -12.92 -6.54 -19.22
C HIS A 157 -12.53 -7.35 -17.97
N PRO A 158 -11.95 -6.74 -16.92
CA PRO A 158 -11.44 -7.46 -15.76
C PRO A 158 -12.50 -8.28 -15.02
N ASP A 159 -13.73 -7.79 -14.98
CA ASP A 159 -14.85 -8.43 -14.26
C ASP A 159 -15.81 -9.25 -15.13
N ARG A 160 -15.56 -9.38 -16.46
CA ARG A 160 -16.47 -10.13 -17.36
C ARG A 160 -15.78 -11.37 -17.91
N SER A 161 -16.57 -12.38 -18.27
CA SER A 161 -16.05 -13.62 -18.87
C SER A 161 -16.97 -14.13 -19.97
N GLY A 162 -16.50 -15.13 -20.73
CA GLY A 162 -17.29 -15.76 -21.78
C GLY A 162 -17.82 -14.77 -22.81
N MET A 163 -19.12 -14.86 -23.10
CA MET A 163 -19.76 -14.02 -24.12
C MET A 163 -19.77 -12.53 -23.75
N GLU A 164 -20.00 -12.19 -22.49
CA GLU A 164 -20.04 -10.78 -22.05
C GLU A 164 -18.70 -10.07 -22.31
N ASN A 165 -17.60 -10.79 -22.11
CA ASN A 165 -16.27 -10.29 -22.42
C ASN A 165 -16.00 -10.23 -23.93
N ALA A 166 -16.47 -11.21 -24.71
CA ALA A 166 -16.35 -11.18 -26.17
C ALA A 166 -17.10 -9.98 -26.77
N VAL A 167 -18.29 -9.66 -26.25
CA VAL A 167 -19.07 -8.49 -26.64
C VAL A 167 -18.34 -7.19 -26.29
N PHE A 168 -17.77 -7.09 -25.08
CA PHE A 168 -16.92 -5.95 -24.72
C PHE A 168 -15.74 -5.79 -25.70
N ALA A 169 -15.05 -6.89 -26.04
CA ALA A 169 -13.95 -6.88 -26.98
C ALA A 169 -14.36 -6.39 -28.37
N ILE A 170 -15.56 -6.76 -28.85
CA ILE A 170 -16.11 -6.26 -30.12
C ILE A 170 -16.19 -4.73 -30.10
N GLY A 171 -16.67 -4.14 -29.01
CA GLY A 171 -16.71 -2.70 -28.84
C GLY A 171 -15.33 -2.04 -28.84
N VAL A 172 -14.36 -2.64 -28.14
CA VAL A 172 -12.97 -2.16 -28.13
C VAL A 172 -12.34 -2.23 -29.52
N ILE A 173 -12.55 -3.32 -30.25
CA ILE A 173 -12.03 -3.50 -31.61
C ILE A 173 -12.71 -2.51 -32.56
N ALA A 174 -14.03 -2.33 -32.48
CA ALA A 174 -14.78 -1.35 -33.25
C ALA A 174 -14.24 0.07 -33.01
N TYR A 175 -14.03 0.45 -31.75
CA TYR A 175 -13.43 1.72 -31.38
C TYR A 175 -12.06 1.91 -32.03
N LYS A 176 -11.19 0.90 -31.95
CA LYS A 176 -9.85 0.94 -32.57
C LYS A 176 -9.91 1.06 -34.07
N ILE A 177 -10.83 0.37 -34.73
CA ILE A 177 -11.00 0.44 -36.19
C ILE A 177 -11.42 1.84 -36.64
N VAL A 178 -12.36 2.48 -35.95
CA VAL A 178 -12.89 3.79 -36.39
C VAL A 178 -12.02 4.98 -35.97
N THR A 179 -11.26 4.85 -34.88
CA THR A 179 -10.40 5.93 -34.35
C THR A 179 -8.91 5.76 -34.68
N GLY A 180 -8.46 4.53 -34.96
CA GLY A 180 -7.04 4.17 -35.08
C GLY A 180 -6.34 3.90 -33.74
N GLU A 181 -6.98 4.18 -32.61
CA GLU A 181 -6.40 4.07 -31.27
C GLU A 181 -7.24 3.19 -30.34
N LEU A 182 -6.63 2.61 -29.30
CA LEU A 182 -7.39 1.88 -28.28
C LEU A 182 -8.17 2.84 -27.37
N PRO A 183 -9.39 2.45 -26.93
CA PRO A 183 -10.17 3.26 -25.99
C PRO A 183 -9.50 3.36 -24.61
N TYR A 184 -8.79 2.30 -24.20
CA TYR A 184 -8.08 2.21 -22.94
C TYR A 184 -6.63 1.82 -23.21
N THR A 185 -5.70 2.61 -22.70
CA THR A 185 -4.25 2.39 -22.78
C THR A 185 -3.62 2.58 -21.41
N GLY A 186 -2.47 1.97 -21.15
CA GLY A 186 -1.76 2.09 -19.89
C GLY A 186 -0.38 1.45 -19.95
N GLU A 187 0.46 1.74 -18.97
CA GLU A 187 1.80 1.15 -18.85
C GLU A 187 1.79 -0.19 -18.13
N SER A 188 0.68 -0.53 -17.46
CA SER A 188 0.48 -1.82 -16.78
C SER A 188 -0.95 -2.33 -16.95
N GLU A 189 -1.13 -3.63 -16.69
CA GLU A 189 -2.43 -4.30 -16.62
C GLU A 189 -3.38 -3.57 -15.67
N GLU A 190 -2.91 -3.24 -14.46
CA GLU A 190 -3.72 -2.58 -13.44
C GLU A 190 -4.20 -1.20 -13.85
N GLU A 191 -3.38 -0.45 -14.61
CA GLU A 191 -3.79 0.86 -15.14
C GLU A 191 -4.90 0.71 -16.20
N ILE A 192 -4.77 -0.26 -17.10
CA ILE A 192 -5.80 -0.54 -18.11
C ILE A 192 -7.09 -0.97 -17.43
N HIS A 193 -7.02 -1.94 -16.51
CA HIS A 193 -8.19 -2.44 -15.78
C HIS A 193 -8.88 -1.34 -14.99
N ALA A 194 -8.10 -0.47 -14.34
CA ALA A 194 -8.65 0.69 -13.66
C ALA A 194 -9.39 1.65 -14.59
N LYS A 195 -8.86 1.91 -15.80
CA LYS A 195 -9.54 2.77 -16.79
C LYS A 195 -10.81 2.14 -17.33
N ILE A 196 -10.82 0.83 -17.54
CA ILE A 196 -12.01 0.07 -17.93
C ILE A 196 -13.08 0.17 -16.84
N HIS A 197 -12.72 -0.15 -15.60
CA HIS A 197 -13.64 -0.10 -14.45
C HIS A 197 -14.17 1.32 -14.18
N ASP A 198 -13.30 2.33 -14.27
CA ASP A 198 -13.68 3.73 -14.04
C ASP A 198 -14.37 4.37 -15.25
N HIS A 199 -14.59 3.61 -16.34
CA HIS A 199 -15.16 4.06 -17.61
C HIS A 199 -14.49 5.32 -18.16
N VAL A 200 -13.17 5.39 -18.06
CA VAL A 200 -12.39 6.53 -18.59
C VAL A 200 -12.25 6.38 -20.09
N LEU A 201 -13.31 6.74 -20.80
CA LEU A 201 -13.42 6.65 -22.24
C LEU A 201 -13.40 8.06 -22.86
N ILE A 202 -12.56 8.25 -23.86
CA ILE A 202 -12.59 9.44 -24.70
C ILE A 202 -13.58 9.16 -25.85
N GLU A 203 -14.53 10.07 -26.07
CA GLU A 203 -15.52 9.94 -27.15
C GLU A 203 -14.82 9.77 -28.51
N PRO A 204 -15.20 8.78 -29.35
CA PRO A 204 -14.52 8.48 -30.62
C PRO A 204 -14.34 9.71 -31.52
N HIS A 205 -15.38 10.53 -31.64
CA HIS A 205 -15.34 11.74 -32.47
C HIS A 205 -14.42 12.85 -31.92
N LEU A 206 -13.89 12.72 -30.70
CA LEU A 206 -12.87 13.64 -30.15
C LEU A 206 -11.45 13.12 -30.43
N LYS A 207 -11.30 11.85 -30.82
CA LYS A 207 -10.04 11.24 -31.28
C LYS A 207 -9.89 11.34 -32.80
N ASN A 208 -10.95 11.02 -33.51
CA ASN A 208 -11.04 11.17 -34.96
C ASN A 208 -12.29 11.98 -35.29
N PHE A 209 -12.11 13.25 -35.65
CA PHE A 209 -13.22 14.19 -35.90
C PHE A 209 -14.15 13.79 -37.03
N ASP A 210 -13.69 12.90 -37.92
CA ASP A 210 -14.51 12.41 -39.03
C ASP A 210 -15.45 11.28 -38.59
N VAL A 211 -15.31 10.71 -37.40
CA VAL A 211 -16.26 9.70 -36.89
C VAL A 211 -17.63 10.36 -36.69
N SER A 212 -18.68 9.69 -37.18
CA SER A 212 -20.05 10.18 -37.07
C SER A 212 -20.53 10.19 -35.61
N ASP A 213 -21.44 11.10 -35.30
CA ASP A 213 -21.96 11.23 -33.93
C ASP A 213 -22.74 9.99 -33.46
N ASP A 214 -23.38 9.27 -34.39
CA ASP A 214 -24.11 8.04 -34.10
C ASP A 214 -23.18 6.89 -33.70
N VAL A 215 -22.07 6.71 -34.44
CA VAL A 215 -21.02 5.74 -34.12
C VAL A 215 -20.38 6.09 -32.78
N SER A 216 -20.08 7.37 -32.57
CA SER A 216 -19.50 7.88 -31.32
C SER A 216 -20.40 7.56 -30.13
N ARG A 217 -21.70 7.87 -30.22
CA ARG A 217 -22.69 7.62 -29.17
C ARG A 217 -22.83 6.15 -28.85
N LEU A 218 -22.91 5.29 -29.86
CA LEU A 218 -23.03 3.84 -29.68
C LEU A 218 -21.84 3.27 -28.91
N LEU A 219 -20.62 3.65 -29.30
CA LEU A 219 -19.40 3.20 -28.63
C LEU A 219 -19.28 3.74 -27.19
N VAL A 220 -19.69 4.98 -26.96
CA VAL A 220 -19.72 5.59 -25.62
C VAL A 220 -20.74 4.91 -24.73
N GLU A 221 -21.93 4.60 -25.25
CA GLU A 221 -22.93 3.85 -24.52
C GLU A 221 -22.39 2.47 -24.14
N HIS A 222 -21.78 1.76 -25.10
CA HIS A 222 -21.30 0.41 -24.85
C HIS A 222 -20.13 0.32 -23.87
N LEU A 223 -19.10 1.15 -24.07
CA LEU A 223 -17.85 1.08 -23.32
C LEU A 223 -17.85 1.99 -22.07
N GLY A 224 -18.58 3.11 -22.12
CA GLY A 224 -18.55 4.16 -21.11
C GLY A 224 -19.67 4.11 -20.06
N SER A 225 -20.80 3.46 -20.35
CA SER A 225 -21.97 3.47 -19.44
C SER A 225 -22.26 2.12 -18.77
N GLY A 226 -21.52 1.07 -19.14
CA GLY A 226 -21.77 -0.30 -18.70
C GLY A 226 -22.90 -1.02 -19.45
N ASN A 227 -23.70 -0.30 -20.26
CA ASN A 227 -24.72 -0.87 -21.13
C ASN A 227 -24.10 -1.83 -22.16
N THR A 228 -24.63 -3.04 -22.26
CA THR A 228 -24.11 -4.05 -23.17
C THR A 228 -25.03 -4.16 -24.38
N ILE A 229 -24.50 -3.93 -25.58
CA ILE A 229 -25.20 -4.09 -26.84
C ILE A 229 -25.19 -5.57 -27.20
N ALA A 230 -26.32 -6.14 -27.60
CA ALA A 230 -26.40 -7.55 -27.96
C ALA A 230 -25.62 -7.85 -29.26
N LEU A 231 -25.18 -9.11 -29.44
CA LEU A 231 -24.44 -9.51 -30.64
C LEU A 231 -25.22 -9.29 -31.94
N ASP A 232 -26.54 -9.48 -31.92
CA ASP A 232 -27.42 -9.26 -33.07
C ASP A 232 -27.47 -7.78 -33.49
N ASP A 233 -27.50 -6.89 -32.50
CA ASP A 233 -27.46 -5.44 -32.74
C ASP A 233 -26.09 -5.05 -33.28
N TRP A 234 -25.01 -5.56 -32.68
CA TRP A 234 -23.64 -5.37 -33.20
C TRP A 234 -23.51 -5.78 -34.66
N ARG A 235 -24.04 -6.95 -35.04
CA ARG A 235 -24.02 -7.40 -36.44
C ARG A 235 -24.71 -6.39 -37.36
N SER A 236 -25.86 -5.86 -36.93
CA SER A 236 -26.65 -4.91 -37.70
C SER A 236 -25.92 -3.57 -37.86
N HIS A 237 -25.34 -3.05 -36.78
CA HIS A 237 -24.53 -1.83 -36.81
C HIS A 237 -23.27 -1.96 -37.68
N LEU A 238 -22.54 -3.07 -37.58
CA LEU A 238 -21.34 -3.28 -38.39
C LEU A 238 -21.65 -3.44 -39.88
N GLU A 239 -22.78 -4.06 -40.23
CA GLU A 239 -23.25 -4.13 -41.62
C GLU A 239 -23.58 -2.73 -42.15
N ASP A 240 -24.30 -1.93 -41.35
CA ASP A 240 -24.62 -0.54 -41.70
C ASP A 240 -23.35 0.30 -41.91
N TRP A 241 -22.39 0.22 -40.99
CA TRP A 241 -21.12 0.96 -41.10
C TRP A 241 -20.28 0.51 -42.29
N ALA A 242 -20.32 -0.77 -42.66
CA ALA A 242 -19.61 -1.29 -43.82
C ALA A 242 -20.24 -0.84 -45.15
N GLN A 243 -21.58 -0.66 -45.19
CA GLN A 243 -22.32 -0.25 -46.38
C GLN A 243 -22.36 1.27 -46.57
N HIS A 244 -22.72 2.00 -45.51
CA HIS A 244 -22.97 3.44 -45.55
C HIS A 244 -21.78 4.28 -45.04
N GLY A 245 -20.78 3.63 -44.45
CA GLY A 245 -19.64 4.29 -43.81
C GLY A 245 -19.92 4.65 -42.35
N PHE A 246 -18.86 4.96 -41.62
CA PHE A 246 -18.90 5.37 -40.20
C PHE A 246 -18.42 6.81 -40.01
N THR A 247 -18.21 7.53 -41.13
CA THR A 247 -17.65 8.88 -41.15
C THR A 247 -18.70 9.91 -41.55
N GLN A 248 -18.58 11.12 -41.01
CA GLN A 248 -19.39 12.28 -41.34
C GLN A 248 -18.49 13.43 -41.77
N SER A 249 -18.82 14.06 -42.91
CA SER A 249 -18.14 15.28 -43.34
C SER A 249 -18.46 16.42 -42.38
N ARG A 250 -17.42 17.12 -41.90
CA ARG A 250 -17.56 18.30 -41.04
C ARG A 250 -16.94 19.52 -41.68
N THR A 251 -17.53 20.67 -41.41
CA THR A 251 -17.00 21.98 -41.80
C THR A 251 -15.75 22.32 -40.97
N GLU A 252 -14.94 23.25 -41.47
CA GLU A 252 -13.74 23.73 -40.77
C GLU A 252 -14.08 24.35 -39.40
N SER A 253 -15.22 25.05 -39.30
CA SER A 253 -15.72 25.61 -38.04
C SER A 253 -16.08 24.52 -37.02
N GLU A 254 -16.81 23.49 -37.44
CA GLU A 254 -17.17 22.36 -36.56
C GLU A 254 -15.93 21.58 -36.10
N ARG A 255 -14.93 21.42 -36.98
CA ARG A 255 -13.66 20.80 -36.61
C ARG A 255 -12.91 21.62 -35.56
N ALA A 256 -12.85 22.95 -35.71
CA ALA A 256 -12.20 23.82 -34.74
C ALA A 256 -12.89 23.78 -33.36
N GLU A 257 -14.23 23.75 -33.33
CA GLU A 257 -15.00 23.59 -32.09
C GLU A 257 -14.75 22.24 -31.42
N LEU A 258 -14.71 21.15 -32.19
CA LEU A 258 -14.42 19.81 -31.69
C LEU A 258 -12.98 19.67 -31.18
N GLU A 259 -12.01 20.33 -31.81
CA GLU A 259 -10.62 20.33 -31.36
C GLU A 259 -10.49 21.01 -29.99
N GLU A 260 -11.15 22.15 -29.80
CA GLU A 260 -11.19 22.85 -28.51
C GLU A 260 -11.89 22.00 -27.43
N LYS A 261 -13.02 21.37 -27.78
CA LYS A 261 -13.75 20.45 -26.89
C LYS A 261 -12.89 19.23 -26.55
N SER A 262 -12.20 18.65 -27.53
CA SER A 262 -11.34 17.48 -27.37
C SER A 262 -10.22 17.78 -26.38
N ARG A 263 -9.49 18.88 -26.57
CA ARG A 263 -8.40 19.27 -25.66
C ARG A 263 -8.86 19.38 -24.21
N LYS A 264 -9.97 20.08 -23.96
CA LYS A 264 -10.53 20.26 -22.61
C LYS A 264 -11.04 18.94 -22.01
N THR A 265 -11.70 18.12 -22.81
CA THR A 265 -12.30 16.86 -22.35
C THR A 265 -11.21 15.83 -22.03
N ILE A 266 -10.22 15.68 -22.91
CA ILE A 266 -9.09 14.78 -22.69
C ILE A 266 -8.28 15.22 -21.47
N GLU A 267 -7.97 16.51 -21.35
CA GLU A 267 -7.20 17.03 -20.20
C GLU A 267 -7.95 16.83 -18.87
N SER A 268 -9.25 17.13 -18.84
CA SER A 268 -10.06 16.96 -17.64
C SER A 268 -10.27 15.49 -17.27
N ALA A 269 -10.51 14.60 -18.24
CA ALA A 269 -10.61 13.16 -18.03
C ALA A 269 -9.30 12.59 -17.47
N MET A 270 -8.14 12.97 -18.03
CA MET A 270 -6.83 12.53 -17.55
C MET A 270 -6.52 13.04 -16.14
N LYS A 271 -6.81 14.32 -15.84
CA LYS A 271 -6.62 14.88 -14.49
C LYS A 271 -7.51 14.19 -13.46
N SER A 272 -8.78 13.97 -13.81
CA SER A 272 -9.75 13.25 -12.97
C SER A 272 -9.27 11.83 -12.65
N PHE A 273 -8.84 11.08 -13.67
CA PHE A 273 -8.31 9.73 -13.51
C PHE A 273 -7.06 9.70 -12.63
N LYS A 274 -6.05 10.54 -12.90
CA LYS A 274 -4.82 10.59 -12.09
C LYS A 274 -5.11 10.88 -10.62
N ARG A 275 -6.07 11.77 -10.33
CA ARG A 275 -6.50 12.06 -8.96
C ARG A 275 -7.15 10.82 -8.32
N ARG A 276 -8.08 10.17 -9.00
CA ARG A 276 -8.74 8.94 -8.50
C ARG A 276 -7.74 7.81 -8.26
N ASP A 277 -6.84 7.57 -9.21
CA ASP A 277 -5.81 6.54 -9.12
C ASP A 277 -4.82 6.81 -7.98
N TYR A 278 -4.39 8.06 -7.81
CA TYR A 278 -3.53 8.46 -6.69
C TYR A 278 -4.20 8.15 -5.33
N TRP A 279 -5.47 8.52 -5.18
CA TRP A 279 -6.24 8.21 -3.96
C TRP A 279 -6.36 6.70 -3.77
N ARG A 280 -6.73 5.93 -4.79
CA ARG A 280 -6.82 4.46 -4.71
C ARG A 280 -5.51 3.80 -4.28
N ARG A 281 -4.37 4.24 -4.83
CA ARG A 281 -3.04 3.68 -4.51
C ARG A 281 -2.52 4.11 -3.13
N ASN A 282 -2.86 5.31 -2.67
CA ASN A 282 -2.26 5.90 -1.47
C ASN A 282 -3.21 6.09 -0.29
N TRP A 283 -4.50 5.69 -0.38
CA TRP A 283 -5.46 5.93 0.71
C TRP A 283 -5.03 5.30 2.04
N VAL A 284 -4.41 4.11 2.01
CA VAL A 284 -3.88 3.46 3.22
C VAL A 284 -2.76 4.31 3.84
N ARG A 285 -1.85 4.84 3.02
CA ARG A 285 -0.77 5.73 3.51
C ARG A 285 -1.32 7.02 4.09
N VAL A 286 -2.32 7.62 3.43
CA VAL A 286 -3.00 8.83 3.92
C VAL A 286 -3.68 8.54 5.26
N ALA A 287 -4.41 7.42 5.37
CA ALA A 287 -5.07 7.00 6.61
C ALA A 287 -4.06 6.80 7.75
N THR A 288 -2.91 6.16 7.48
CA THR A 288 -1.83 5.99 8.48
C THR A 288 -1.27 7.34 8.94
N ILE A 289 -0.98 8.26 8.02
CA ILE A 289 -0.48 9.61 8.37
C ILE A 289 -1.51 10.36 9.21
N THR A 290 -2.80 10.32 8.82
CA THR A 290 -3.88 10.96 9.57
C THR A 290 -4.00 10.38 10.98
N ALA A 291 -3.86 9.07 11.16
CA ALA A 291 -3.89 8.43 12.47
C ALA A 291 -2.72 8.88 13.37
N VAL A 292 -1.50 8.96 12.82
CA VAL A 292 -0.33 9.45 13.55
C VAL A 292 -0.50 10.91 13.96
N VAL A 293 -0.98 11.77 13.06
CA VAL A 293 -1.24 13.18 13.36
C VAL A 293 -2.33 13.33 14.43
N ALA A 294 -3.41 12.57 14.35
CA ALA A 294 -4.46 12.58 15.37
C ALA A 294 -3.93 12.19 16.75
N LEU A 295 -3.05 11.18 16.82
CA LEU A 295 -2.34 10.79 18.05
C LEU A 295 -1.48 11.94 18.60
N LEU A 296 -0.68 12.58 17.75
CA LEU A 296 0.18 13.70 18.17
C LEU A 296 -0.64 14.91 18.66
N LEU A 297 -1.82 15.14 18.09
CA LEU A 297 -2.73 16.22 18.51
C LEU A 297 -3.41 15.96 19.86
N THR A 298 -3.30 14.77 20.46
CA THR A 298 -3.83 14.51 21.82
C THR A 298 -2.89 14.99 22.93
N ILE A 299 -1.60 15.18 22.64
CA ILE A 299 -0.55 15.55 23.60
C ILE A 299 -0.75 16.96 24.22
N PRO A 300 -1.15 18.01 23.48
CA PRO A 300 -1.33 19.35 24.06
C PRO A 300 -2.42 19.43 25.13
N GLY A 301 -3.49 18.63 25.01
CA GLY A 301 -4.62 18.63 25.95
C GLY A 301 -4.23 18.13 27.34
N SER A 302 -3.37 17.11 27.43
CA SER A 302 -2.90 16.54 28.69
C SER A 302 -1.97 17.50 29.47
N ILE A 303 -1.13 18.26 28.76
CA ILE A 303 -0.17 19.17 29.38
C ILE A 303 -0.88 20.40 29.95
N ILE A 304 -1.91 20.89 29.26
CA ILE A 304 -2.72 22.03 29.71
C ILE A 304 -3.56 21.65 30.94
N HIS A 305 -4.10 20.43 30.99
CA HIS A 305 -4.89 19.96 32.13
C HIS A 305 -4.04 19.79 33.41
N ASN A 306 -2.83 19.23 33.31
CA ASN A 306 -1.95 19.03 34.48
C ASN A 306 -1.42 20.35 35.07
N ARG A 307 -1.22 21.40 34.26
CA ARG A 307 -0.80 22.73 34.76
C ARG A 307 -1.89 23.51 35.49
N LEU A 308 -3.14 23.05 35.41
CA LEU A 308 -4.30 23.67 36.06
C LEU A 308 -4.72 22.96 37.35
N GLN A 309 -4.10 21.83 37.70
CA GLN A 309 -4.34 21.18 38.98
C GLN A 309 -3.62 21.96 40.10
N PRO A 310 -4.27 22.16 41.26
CA PRO A 310 -3.60 22.74 42.43
C PRO A 310 -2.43 21.83 42.86
N ARG A 311 -1.33 22.44 43.33
CA ARG A 311 -0.16 21.72 43.84
C ARG A 311 -0.58 20.76 44.94
N SER A 312 0.06 19.60 45.01
CA SER A 312 -0.14 18.66 46.12
C SER A 312 0.29 19.22 47.49
N THR A 313 1.11 20.27 47.50
CA THR A 313 1.56 21.01 48.69
C THR A 313 0.66 22.19 49.07
N ALA A 314 -0.44 22.41 48.35
CA ALA A 314 -1.31 23.55 48.60
C ALA A 314 -1.88 23.55 50.03
N GLY A 315 -1.76 24.69 50.71
CA GLY A 315 -2.21 24.86 52.10
C GLY A 315 -1.29 24.28 53.19
N LEU A 316 -0.12 23.71 52.84
CA LEU A 316 0.89 23.29 53.81
C LEU A 316 1.71 24.48 54.33
N GLU A 317 2.15 24.39 55.59
CA GLU A 317 3.09 25.33 56.18
C GLU A 317 4.51 25.13 55.63
N ALA A 318 5.35 26.16 55.68
CA ALA A 318 6.68 26.12 55.04
C ALA A 318 7.56 24.95 55.49
N HIS A 319 7.49 24.54 56.77
CA HIS A 319 8.24 23.39 57.26
C HIS A 319 7.73 22.05 56.71
N GLU A 320 6.41 21.92 56.54
CA GLU A 320 5.77 20.71 55.98
C GLU A 320 6.11 20.57 54.49
N VAL A 321 6.23 21.68 53.76
CA VAL A 321 6.67 21.65 52.34
C VAL A 321 8.10 21.12 52.22
N ILE A 322 8.99 21.51 53.14
CA ILE A 322 10.38 21.00 53.18
C ILE A 322 10.39 19.51 53.53
N GLU A 323 9.59 19.11 54.53
CA GLU A 323 9.44 17.70 54.90
C GLU A 323 8.96 16.88 53.70
N VAL A 324 7.89 17.33 53.02
CA VAL A 324 7.37 16.70 51.81
C VAL A 324 8.44 16.56 50.74
N PHE A 325 9.26 17.58 50.49
CA PHE A 325 10.31 17.51 49.49
C PHE A 325 11.30 16.36 49.76
N TYR A 326 11.75 16.22 51.01
CA TYR A 326 12.73 15.19 51.37
C TYR A 326 12.10 13.80 51.52
N THR A 327 10.92 13.67 52.13
CA THR A 327 10.26 12.36 52.32
C THR A 327 9.76 11.78 51.00
N SER A 328 9.38 12.62 50.03
CA SER A 328 8.99 12.17 48.68
C SER A 328 10.14 11.48 47.93
N MET A 329 11.40 11.69 48.34
CA MET A 329 12.53 10.93 47.80
C MET A 329 12.44 9.44 48.16
N ASN A 330 11.98 9.11 49.37
CA ASN A 330 11.85 7.72 49.84
C ASN A 330 10.72 7.00 49.10
N GLU A 331 9.64 7.72 48.81
CA GLU A 331 8.46 7.20 48.10
C GLU A 331 8.62 7.18 46.57
N LEU A 332 9.74 7.72 46.07
CA LEU A 332 10.01 7.94 44.65
C LEU A 332 8.97 8.84 43.94
N ASP A 333 8.31 9.72 44.67
CA ASP A 333 7.28 10.62 44.15
C ASP A 333 7.88 11.95 43.66
N HIS A 334 8.53 11.89 42.49
CA HIS A 334 9.12 13.07 41.85
C HIS A 334 8.08 14.17 41.53
N MET A 335 6.81 13.82 41.32
CA MET A 335 5.77 14.83 41.04
C MET A 335 5.46 15.65 42.30
N ARG A 336 5.37 14.98 43.45
CA ARG A 336 5.19 15.64 44.75
C ARG A 336 6.41 16.49 45.13
N MET A 337 7.62 16.07 44.74
CA MET A 337 8.82 16.91 44.87
C MET A 337 8.76 18.15 43.97
N GLU A 338 8.32 18.02 42.71
CA GLU A 338 8.15 19.15 41.78
C GLU A 338 7.14 20.17 42.31
N ASP A 339 6.09 19.72 42.99
CA ASP A 339 5.10 20.60 43.62
C ASP A 339 5.63 21.37 44.84
N ALA A 340 6.70 20.90 45.48
CA ALA A 340 7.33 21.56 46.63
C ALA A 340 8.35 22.65 46.23
N VAL A 341 8.77 22.69 44.96
CA VAL A 341 9.84 23.56 44.47
C VAL A 341 9.37 24.46 43.32
N ILE A 342 10.11 25.55 43.06
CA ILE A 342 9.97 26.36 41.86
C ILE A 342 11.33 26.69 41.24
N GLY A 343 11.33 27.03 39.95
CA GLY A 343 12.56 27.38 39.22
C GLY A 343 13.51 26.19 39.09
N ASP A 344 14.76 26.37 39.50
CA ASP A 344 15.80 25.34 39.45
C ASP A 344 16.09 24.69 40.82
N ALA A 345 15.33 25.03 41.88
CA ALA A 345 15.51 24.45 43.21
C ALA A 345 15.25 22.93 43.21
N GLY A 346 16.16 22.15 43.79
CA GLY A 346 16.00 20.70 43.93
C GLY A 346 15.96 19.90 42.62
N LYS A 347 16.27 20.52 41.48
CA LYS A 347 16.14 19.93 40.14
C LYS A 347 16.98 18.67 39.96
N GLU A 348 18.13 18.59 40.60
CA GLU A 348 19.01 17.41 40.54
C GLU A 348 18.38 16.22 41.28
N GLU A 349 17.84 16.46 42.47
CA GLU A 349 17.14 15.46 43.27
C GLU A 349 15.86 14.99 42.59
N VAL A 350 15.04 15.91 42.08
CA VAL A 350 13.82 15.59 41.31
C VAL A 350 14.17 14.70 40.11
N ARG A 351 15.20 15.07 39.34
CA ARG A 351 15.64 14.29 38.17
C ARG A 351 16.14 12.90 38.58
N MET A 352 16.89 12.81 39.67
CA MET A 352 17.37 11.54 40.21
C MET A 352 16.19 10.63 40.59
N VAL A 353 15.22 11.15 41.33
CA VAL A 353 14.04 10.40 41.77
C VAL A 353 13.17 10.00 40.58
N MET A 354 13.00 10.87 39.58
CA MET A 354 12.30 10.55 38.33
C MET A 354 12.95 9.39 37.60
N ASN A 355 14.28 9.39 37.47
CA ASN A 355 15.02 8.31 36.83
C ASN A 355 14.85 6.99 37.60
N LEU A 356 14.93 7.02 38.94
CA LEU A 356 14.72 5.84 39.78
C LEU A 356 13.28 5.33 39.73
N PHE A 357 12.29 6.21 39.73
CA PHE A 357 10.88 5.87 39.55
C PHE A 357 10.63 5.14 38.22
N VAL A 358 11.24 5.61 37.12
CA VAL A 358 11.14 4.95 35.81
C VAL A 358 11.80 3.57 35.83
N MET A 359 12.99 3.43 36.43
CA MET A 359 13.67 2.14 36.54
C MET A 359 12.88 1.13 37.38
N THR A 360 12.29 1.56 38.50
CA THR A 360 11.53 0.68 39.40
C THR A 360 10.16 0.27 38.85
N ARG A 361 9.52 1.07 37.98
CA ARG A 361 8.28 0.70 37.29
C ARG A 361 8.40 -0.60 36.47
N MET A 362 9.58 -0.86 35.91
CA MET A 362 9.86 -2.13 35.21
C MET A 362 9.99 -3.32 36.17
N ARG A 363 10.54 -3.12 37.37
CA ARG A 363 10.62 -4.16 38.40
C ARG A 363 9.27 -4.41 39.06
N MET A 364 8.50 -3.37 39.37
CA MET A 364 7.16 -3.48 39.97
C MET A 364 6.19 -4.32 39.12
N SER A 365 6.32 -4.33 37.79
CA SER A 365 5.45 -5.14 36.92
C SER A 365 5.81 -6.62 36.86
N VAL A 366 7.05 -6.98 37.24
CA VAL A 366 7.58 -8.36 37.18
C VAL A 366 7.71 -8.95 38.58
N GLU A 367 8.26 -8.20 39.52
CA GLU A 367 8.69 -8.61 40.85
C GLU A 367 7.78 -8.09 41.97
N MET A 368 6.82 -7.19 41.67
CA MET A 368 5.93 -6.53 42.64
C MET A 368 6.64 -5.79 43.78
N THR A 369 7.90 -5.40 43.57
CA THR A 369 8.72 -4.63 44.50
C THR A 369 9.50 -3.54 43.76
N THR A 370 9.81 -2.44 44.45
CA THR A 370 10.73 -1.39 43.94
C THR A 370 12.17 -1.86 44.00
N GLY A 371 12.48 -2.83 44.87
CA GLY A 371 13.84 -3.23 45.20
C GLY A 371 14.60 -2.20 46.05
N PHE A 372 13.91 -1.18 46.58
CA PHE A 372 14.48 -0.22 47.53
C PHE A 372 13.87 -0.38 48.92
N VAL A 373 14.72 -0.28 49.94
CA VAL A 373 14.36 -0.26 51.36
C VAL A 373 14.42 1.17 51.86
N ASP A 374 13.45 1.57 52.69
CA ASP A 374 13.42 2.88 53.31
C ASP A 374 14.67 3.09 54.21
N PRO A 375 15.43 4.19 54.03
CA PRO A 375 16.66 4.41 54.78
C PRO A 375 16.46 4.60 56.30
N GLN A 376 15.34 5.18 56.72
CA GLN A 376 15.05 5.41 58.13
C GLN A 376 14.73 4.07 58.82
N GLU A 377 13.91 3.22 58.20
CA GLU A 377 13.63 1.87 58.70
C GLU A 377 14.89 1.01 58.78
N TRP A 378 15.74 1.07 57.75
CA TRP A 378 17.01 0.34 57.70
C TRP A 378 17.98 0.79 58.82
N ARG A 379 18.05 2.10 59.06
CA ARG A 379 18.83 2.69 60.16
C ARG A 379 18.30 2.26 61.53
N ASP A 380 16.99 2.34 61.75
CA ASP A 380 16.38 2.00 63.03
C ASP A 380 16.50 0.51 63.37
N ALA A 381 16.56 -0.34 62.34
CA ALA A 381 16.87 -1.76 62.47
C ALA A 381 18.37 -2.07 62.73
N GLY A 382 19.23 -1.05 62.79
CA GLY A 382 20.66 -1.21 63.07
C GLY A 382 21.49 -1.64 61.86
N TYR A 383 21.10 -1.23 60.64
CA TYR A 383 21.80 -1.51 59.39
C TYR A 383 21.95 -3.02 59.07
N PRO A 384 20.86 -3.80 59.02
CA PRO A 384 20.93 -5.21 58.67
C PRO A 384 21.48 -5.42 57.26
N ALA A 385 22.10 -6.58 57.02
CA ALA A 385 22.52 -6.98 55.69
C ALA A 385 21.29 -7.13 54.77
N LEU A 386 21.36 -6.55 53.57
CA LEU A 386 20.27 -6.58 52.61
C LEU A 386 20.35 -7.82 51.70
N PRO A 387 19.19 -8.35 51.26
CA PRO A 387 19.13 -9.31 50.16
C PRO A 387 19.82 -8.79 48.90
N ALA A 388 20.34 -9.71 48.06
CA ALA A 388 21.11 -9.36 46.86
C ALA A 388 20.34 -8.54 45.81
N ASP A 389 19.00 -8.56 45.86
CA ASP A 389 18.08 -7.87 44.95
C ASP A 389 17.51 -6.56 45.53
N GLN A 390 17.96 -6.16 46.73
CA GLN A 390 17.53 -4.94 47.43
C GLN A 390 18.68 -3.96 47.66
N SER A 391 18.35 -2.66 47.64
CA SER A 391 19.27 -1.58 48.01
C SER A 391 18.56 -0.54 48.86
N VAL A 392 19.30 0.39 49.46
CA VAL A 392 18.72 1.53 50.20
C VAL A 392 18.77 2.77 49.31
N PHE A 393 17.68 3.53 49.27
CA PHE A 393 17.61 4.81 48.58
C PHE A 393 16.71 5.80 49.31
N GLY A 394 17.18 7.03 49.50
CA GLY A 394 16.38 8.13 50.04
C GLY A 394 17.09 8.90 51.16
N VAL A 395 16.30 9.42 52.09
CA VAL A 395 16.68 10.27 53.20
C VAL A 395 16.36 9.60 54.54
N ALA A 396 17.29 9.66 55.49
CA ALA A 396 17.12 9.29 56.90
C ALA A 396 17.59 10.40 57.83
N ALA A 397 17.19 10.34 59.10
CA ALA A 397 17.61 11.26 60.16
C ALA A 397 17.40 12.74 59.80
N LEU A 398 16.28 13.05 59.15
CA LEU A 398 15.93 14.41 58.73
C LEU A 398 15.60 15.28 59.95
N GLU A 399 16.40 16.32 60.15
CA GLU A 399 16.19 17.37 61.13
C GLU A 399 16.04 18.71 60.41
N ILE A 400 14.90 19.38 60.62
CA ILE A 400 14.60 20.69 60.03
C ILE A 400 14.56 21.73 61.13
N THR A 401 15.40 22.76 61.04
CA THR A 401 15.42 23.88 61.98
C THR A 401 15.26 25.20 61.25
N ARG A 402 14.42 26.10 61.77
CA ARG A 402 14.30 27.46 61.24
C ARG A 402 15.58 28.25 61.58
N GLU A 403 16.14 28.96 60.62
CA GLU A 403 17.24 29.89 60.87
C GLU A 403 16.69 31.29 61.20
N ASP A 404 17.43 32.05 62.02
CA ASP A 404 17.09 33.45 62.29
C ASP A 404 17.15 34.26 60.99
N ALA A 405 16.18 35.16 60.80
CA ALA A 405 15.92 35.82 59.53
C ALA A 405 17.17 36.54 58.97
N LEU A 406 17.65 36.06 57.84
CA LEU A 406 18.54 36.80 56.94
C LEU A 406 17.64 37.61 56.00
N ASP A 407 17.73 38.94 56.08
CA ASP A 407 17.16 39.87 55.08
C ASP A 407 15.68 39.62 54.72
N GLU A 408 14.81 39.41 55.71
CA GLU A 408 13.35 39.20 55.55
C GLU A 408 12.94 37.92 54.77
N GLU A 409 13.87 37.07 54.35
CA GLU A 409 13.59 35.77 53.74
C GLU A 409 13.33 34.69 54.81
N LEU A 410 12.39 33.79 54.54
CA LEU A 410 12.12 32.64 55.41
C LEU A 410 13.08 31.50 55.07
N VAL A 411 14.04 31.26 55.96
CA VAL A 411 15.14 30.31 55.74
C VAL A 411 15.07 29.15 56.74
N TYR A 412 15.32 27.94 56.23
CA TYR A 412 15.43 26.71 57.01
C TYR A 412 16.75 26.02 56.75
N SER A 413 17.21 25.27 57.74
CA SER A 413 18.36 24.37 57.68
C SER A 413 17.85 22.94 57.80
N ALA A 414 18.17 22.09 56.83
CA ALA A 414 17.87 20.65 56.87
C ALA A 414 19.16 19.84 56.98
N ARG A 415 19.24 18.98 58.00
CA ARG A 415 20.34 18.02 58.18
C ARG A 415 19.80 16.61 58.05
N TYR A 416 20.48 15.77 57.28
CA TYR A 416 20.00 14.43 56.99
C TYR A 416 21.10 13.53 56.45
N GLU A 417 20.82 12.23 56.43
CA GLU A 417 21.62 11.22 55.75
C GLU A 417 20.96 10.84 54.42
N LYS A 418 21.68 11.00 53.31
CA LYS A 418 21.24 10.52 52.00
C LYS A 418 21.89 9.18 51.70
N TRP A 419 21.08 8.18 51.40
CA TRP A 419 21.54 6.86 51.03
C TRP A 419 21.19 6.58 49.58
N MET A 420 22.12 5.99 48.83
CA MET A 420 21.90 5.62 47.45
C MET A 420 22.75 4.42 47.04
N PRO A 421 22.34 3.67 46.00
CA PRO A 421 23.16 2.59 45.46
C PRO A 421 24.45 3.16 44.86
N ASN A 422 25.55 2.43 45.03
CA ASN A 422 26.84 2.76 44.43
C ASN A 422 26.85 2.32 42.96
N TYR A 423 26.79 3.28 42.03
CA TYR A 423 26.78 3.03 40.59
C TYR A 423 28.11 3.36 39.91
N ASP A 424 29.23 3.49 40.64
CA ASP A 424 30.53 3.78 40.03
C ASP A 424 30.99 2.62 39.12
N GLU A 425 30.82 2.79 37.81
CA GLU A 425 31.21 1.87 36.73
C GLU A 425 32.73 1.93 36.39
N GLU A 426 33.55 2.70 37.12
CA GLU A 426 34.97 2.96 36.76
C GLU A 426 36.04 2.37 37.69
N LEU A 427 35.70 1.51 38.65
CA LEU A 427 36.71 0.80 39.44
C LEU A 427 37.06 -0.55 38.79
N GLU A 428 38.22 -0.57 38.11
CA GLU A 428 38.91 -1.80 37.74
C GLU A 428 39.03 -2.70 38.98
N ILE A 429 38.59 -3.94 38.80
CA ILE A 429 38.51 -4.96 39.85
C ILE A 429 39.93 -5.27 40.33
N ASP A 430 40.32 -4.71 41.46
CA ASP A 430 41.29 -5.32 42.35
C ASP A 430 40.86 -5.08 43.81
N GLU A 431 40.47 -6.19 44.43
CA GLU A 431 40.23 -6.49 45.85
C GLU A 431 40.10 -5.33 46.87
N VAL A 432 38.87 -5.08 47.35
CA VAL A 432 38.39 -5.26 48.76
C VAL A 432 37.03 -4.55 48.91
N GLN A 433 35.94 -5.34 49.00
CA GLN A 433 34.59 -4.95 49.45
C GLN A 433 34.12 -3.52 49.04
N ALA A 434 33.68 -3.36 47.80
CA ALA A 434 32.77 -2.26 47.47
C ALA A 434 31.37 -2.63 47.98
N SER A 435 30.90 -1.95 49.02
CA SER A 435 29.50 -2.05 49.45
C SER A 435 28.62 -1.49 48.34
N PRO A 436 27.49 -2.13 47.99
CA PRO A 436 26.60 -1.66 46.92
C PRO A 436 25.86 -0.35 47.26
N ILE A 437 26.15 0.27 48.40
CA ILE A 437 25.42 1.42 48.96
C ILE A 437 26.43 2.46 49.46
N VAL A 438 26.18 3.72 49.16
CA VAL A 438 26.91 4.89 49.68
C VAL A 438 25.95 5.77 50.48
N GLY A 439 26.43 6.25 51.63
CA GLY A 439 25.72 7.21 52.48
C GLY A 439 26.45 8.56 52.51
N TYR A 440 25.69 9.65 52.51
CA TYR A 440 26.18 11.02 52.61
C TYR A 440 25.51 11.74 53.77
N SER A 441 26.29 12.38 54.63
CA SER A 441 25.80 13.33 55.63
C SER A 441 25.67 14.70 54.97
N ARG A 442 24.44 15.19 54.85
CA ARG A 442 24.12 16.44 54.15
C ARG A 442 23.58 17.51 55.07
N HIS A 443 23.94 18.74 54.75
CA HIS A 443 23.36 19.94 55.34
C HIS A 443 22.97 20.89 54.22
N ASP A 444 21.68 21.08 54.04
CA ASP A 444 21.12 22.00 53.06
C ASP A 444 20.52 23.23 53.76
N ARG A 445 20.65 24.39 53.13
CA ARG A 445 19.94 25.62 53.48
C ARG A 445 18.87 25.90 52.43
N LEU A 446 17.63 26.03 52.87
CA LEU A 446 16.44 26.15 52.01
C LEU A 446 15.81 27.53 52.18
N PHE A 447 15.50 28.16 51.05
CA PHE A 447 14.86 29.48 50.99
C PHE A 447 13.42 29.34 50.49
N MET A 448 12.49 29.83 51.30
CA MET A 448 11.06 29.69 51.09
C MET A 448 10.43 30.99 50.59
N VAL A 449 9.51 30.87 49.64
CA VAL A 449 8.70 31.99 49.13
C VAL A 449 7.25 31.56 48.97
N GLN A 450 6.32 32.50 49.04
CA GLN A 450 4.93 32.25 48.65
C GLN A 450 4.76 32.45 47.14
N ASP A 451 4.31 31.42 46.45
CA ASP A 451 3.92 31.47 45.04
C ASP A 451 2.44 31.11 44.91
N LYS A 452 1.64 32.05 44.39
CA LYS A 452 0.18 31.92 44.23
C LYS A 452 -0.60 31.56 45.52
N GLY A 453 -0.04 31.88 46.68
CA GLY A 453 -0.66 31.62 47.99
C GLY A 453 -0.16 30.37 48.70
N ASP A 454 0.68 29.56 48.05
CA ASP A 454 1.28 28.35 48.62
C ASP A 454 2.78 28.57 48.90
N TRP A 455 3.31 27.93 49.95
CA TRP A 455 4.73 27.93 50.23
C TRP A 455 5.48 27.00 49.28
N VAL A 456 6.63 27.46 48.77
CA VAL A 456 7.51 26.67 47.91
C VAL A 456 8.98 26.98 48.18
N ILE A 457 9.84 25.99 47.92
CA ILE A 457 11.29 26.15 47.96
C ILE A 457 11.74 26.74 46.62
N HIS A 458 12.38 27.91 46.64
CA HIS A 458 12.89 28.54 45.41
C HIS A 458 14.41 28.50 45.27
N ARG A 459 15.14 28.13 46.33
CA ARG A 459 16.59 27.91 46.32
C ARG A 459 16.98 26.90 47.41
N ILE A 460 17.91 26.01 47.07
CA ILE A 460 18.54 25.07 48.00
C ILE A 460 20.05 25.22 47.83
N ASP A 461 20.73 25.60 48.90
CA ASP A 461 22.18 25.69 48.95
C ASP A 461 22.73 24.51 49.77
N ARG A 462 23.48 23.61 49.15
CA ARG A 462 24.14 22.50 49.86
C ARG A 462 25.40 23.00 50.55
N LEU A 463 25.38 23.02 51.88
CA LEU A 463 26.48 23.50 52.72
C LEU A 463 27.48 22.39 53.06
N VAL A 464 27.01 21.16 53.25
CA VAL A 464 27.82 19.96 53.58
C VAL A 464 27.36 18.78 52.73
N ASP A 465 28.30 17.98 52.23
CA ASP A 465 28.07 16.72 51.51
C ASP A 465 29.21 15.72 51.79
N ASP A 466 29.29 15.25 53.04
CA ASP A 466 30.37 14.38 53.50
C ASP A 466 29.98 12.91 53.38
N VAL A 467 30.87 12.06 52.85
CA VAL A 467 30.63 10.60 52.81
C VAL A 467 30.61 10.04 54.24
N ILE A 468 29.57 9.30 54.58
CA ILE A 468 29.45 8.63 55.88
C ILE A 468 30.50 7.51 55.94
N PRO A 469 31.45 7.54 56.90
CA PRO A 469 32.48 6.51 57.02
C PRO A 469 31.86 5.13 57.25
N ARG A 470 32.41 4.12 56.58
CA ARG A 470 32.01 2.71 56.76
C ARG A 470 32.05 2.34 58.25
N ARG A 471 30.95 1.81 58.79
CA ARG A 471 30.90 1.20 60.13
C ARG A 471 30.98 -0.30 60.06
#